data_AF-A0A0N1I6Z2-F1
#
_entry.id   AF-A0A0N1I6Z2-F1
#
_cell.length_a   1.000
_cell.length_b   1.000
_cell.length_c   1.000
_cell.angle_alpha   90.00
_cell.angle_beta   90.00
_cell.angle_gamma   90.00
#
_symmetry.space_group_name_H-M   'P 1'
#
loop_
_entity.id
_entity.type
_entity.pdbx_description
1 polymer ?
#
loop_
_entity_poly.entity_id
_entity_poly.type
_entity_poly.pdbx_seq_one_letter_code
_entity_poly.pdbx_strand_id
1 'polypeptide(L)'
;MEQKPLGPLASEIASCEDLGAELWALVYHLFSKYKDNRDLAVHELGLRTHREYERGNGVWPPRSPADVKYSAWYTDMCAAYSALKKNLHEKHQADVAEARELVLSLYPDGCNVSEYTDAVRTSAAVLPCTVPSDVIDCFISKKGNEFQAQSAHVITGETLAKNVTEELMFSVLVPRQWWSAQFASVARARRVGMTGSPPTLFIEYERPPGVTHVRRIHLGSHLRENTPTAQLARRLATTHEALLSEVQFQSLLIRCQRLMSKPPATAGSSTTRSSPLPATTVATTPAQQLSMSSPAIAASSEGVGRITKPQKADLGLLYRDPEAALQNVDLNDADDVTLREFKEVMNEKFKENAVRPGDPRFVYDKRLDVATPAQRSEWDDDSD
;
A
#
# COMPACT_ATOMS: atom_id res chain seq x y z
N MET A 1 -51.15 16.60 -7.33
CA MET A 1 -49.73 16.83 -7.67
C MET A 1 -49.02 17.18 -6.38
N GLU A 2 -48.62 16.15 -5.64
CA GLU A 2 -47.85 16.33 -4.40
C GLU A 2 -46.41 16.66 -4.75
N GLN A 3 -45.96 17.82 -4.30
CA GLN A 3 -44.55 18.19 -4.31
C GLN A 3 -43.83 17.30 -3.29
N LYS A 4 -43.01 16.40 -3.80
CA LYS A 4 -42.06 15.61 -3.01
C LYS A 4 -40.91 16.53 -2.57
N PRO A 5 -40.63 16.69 -1.27
CA PRO A 5 -39.52 17.53 -0.84
C PRO A 5 -38.20 16.83 -1.19
N LEU A 6 -37.38 17.48 -2.02
CA LEU A 6 -35.98 17.13 -2.16
C LEU A 6 -35.30 17.33 -0.80
N GLY A 7 -34.80 16.23 -0.23
CA GLY A 7 -34.16 16.21 1.09
C GLY A 7 -32.85 17.00 1.15
N PRO A 8 -32.29 17.16 2.37
CA PRO A 8 -31.17 18.08 2.70
C PRO A 8 -29.79 17.61 2.19
N LEU A 9 -29.73 16.66 1.25
CA LEU A 9 -28.48 16.05 0.79
C LEU A 9 -27.62 17.00 -0.06
N ALA A 10 -28.18 18.04 -0.66
CA ALA A 10 -27.44 18.95 -1.55
C ALA A 10 -26.59 19.99 -0.80
N SER A 11 -26.93 20.35 0.46
CA SER A 11 -26.20 21.38 1.21
C SER A 11 -25.05 20.82 2.06
N GLU A 12 -25.07 19.55 2.43
CA GLU A 12 -24.00 18.93 3.24
C GLU A 12 -22.75 18.55 2.42
N ILE A 13 -22.90 18.33 1.09
CA ILE A 13 -21.79 18.01 0.19
C ILE A 13 -20.88 19.22 -0.05
N ALA A 14 -21.35 20.45 0.23
CA ALA A 14 -20.68 21.71 -0.07
C ALA A 14 -19.45 22.03 0.83
N SER A 15 -19.03 21.14 1.74
CA SER A 15 -17.88 21.40 2.63
C SER A 15 -17.02 20.15 2.82
N CYS A 16 -16.72 19.46 1.72
CA CYS A 16 -15.70 18.41 1.66
C CYS A 16 -14.30 18.94 1.27
N GLU A 17 -14.12 20.25 1.10
CA GLU A 17 -12.87 20.82 0.58
C GLU A 17 -11.76 20.93 1.63
N ASP A 18 -12.14 21.08 2.91
CA ASP A 18 -11.20 21.46 3.97
C ASP A 18 -10.13 20.38 4.22
N LEU A 19 -10.51 19.09 4.18
CA LEU A 19 -9.62 17.95 4.42
C LEU A 19 -9.47 17.00 3.23
N GLY A 20 -10.17 17.29 2.13
CA GLY A 20 -10.24 16.47 0.93
C GLY A 20 -11.38 15.43 0.95
N ALA A 21 -11.87 15.09 -0.25
CA ALA A 21 -13.02 14.22 -0.44
C ALA A 21 -12.80 12.79 0.08
N GLU A 22 -11.58 12.26 0.00
CA GLU A 22 -11.29 10.88 0.43
C GLU A 22 -11.41 10.70 1.95
N LEU A 23 -10.92 11.67 2.73
CA LEU A 23 -11.05 11.61 4.18
C LEU A 23 -12.52 11.74 4.59
N TRP A 24 -13.28 12.63 3.93
CA TRP A 24 -14.72 12.73 4.16
C TRP A 24 -15.45 11.45 3.78
N ALA A 25 -15.12 10.84 2.65
CA ALA A 25 -15.67 9.54 2.25
C ALA A 25 -15.40 8.47 3.32
N LEU A 26 -14.21 8.46 3.93
CA LEU A 26 -13.89 7.58 5.05
C LEU A 26 -14.77 7.89 6.28
N VAL A 27 -14.92 9.17 6.66
CA VAL A 27 -15.77 9.59 7.78
C VAL A 27 -17.20 9.11 7.58
N TYR A 28 -17.83 9.45 6.44
CA TYR A 28 -19.20 9.03 6.13
C TYR A 28 -19.34 7.51 6.08
N HIS A 29 -18.37 6.81 5.49
CA HIS A 29 -18.37 5.34 5.44
C HIS A 29 -18.34 4.73 6.84
N LEU A 30 -17.49 5.21 7.75
CA LEU A 30 -17.37 4.66 9.11
C LEU A 30 -18.64 4.92 9.93
N PHE A 31 -19.18 6.14 9.89
CA PHE A 31 -20.43 6.46 10.60
C PHE A 31 -21.64 5.71 10.03
N SER A 32 -21.67 5.44 8.74
CA SER A 32 -22.70 4.59 8.13
C SER A 32 -22.53 3.11 8.54
N LYS A 33 -21.31 2.58 8.48
CA LYS A 33 -20.99 1.19 8.82
C LYS A 33 -21.27 0.87 10.29
N TYR A 34 -20.97 1.79 11.20
CA TYR A 34 -21.17 1.62 12.64
C TYR A 34 -22.32 2.49 13.16
N LYS A 35 -23.41 2.62 12.40
CA LYS A 35 -24.59 3.42 12.77
C LYS A 35 -25.16 3.08 14.16
N ASP A 36 -25.07 1.80 14.55
CA ASP A 36 -25.60 1.27 15.82
C ASP A 36 -24.59 1.43 16.97
N ASN A 37 -23.32 1.70 16.68
CA ASN A 37 -22.27 1.91 17.67
C ASN A 37 -21.29 2.98 17.19
N ARG A 38 -21.67 4.24 17.40
CA ARG A 38 -20.92 5.42 16.94
C ARG A 38 -19.54 5.55 17.59
N ASP A 39 -19.38 5.05 18.80
CA ASP A 39 -18.07 5.02 19.47
C ASP A 39 -17.07 4.16 18.70
N LEU A 40 -17.52 3.08 18.05
CA LEU A 40 -16.68 2.30 17.14
C LEU A 40 -16.32 3.07 15.87
N ALA A 41 -17.22 3.89 15.31
CA ALA A 41 -16.88 4.72 14.15
C ALA A 41 -15.74 5.69 14.49
N VAL A 42 -15.86 6.39 15.62
CA VAL A 42 -14.85 7.34 16.12
C VAL A 42 -13.54 6.62 16.46
N HIS A 43 -13.62 5.44 17.06
CA HIS A 43 -12.45 4.60 17.34
C HIS A 43 -11.72 4.18 16.06
N GLU A 44 -12.44 3.65 15.06
CA GLU A 44 -11.88 3.26 13.77
C GLU A 44 -11.30 4.44 13.01
N LEU A 45 -11.97 5.58 13.04
CA LEU A 45 -11.51 6.80 12.38
C LEU A 45 -10.17 7.23 12.95
N GLY A 46 -10.06 7.30 14.28
CA GLY A 46 -8.79 7.65 14.90
C GLY A 46 -7.69 6.61 14.72
N LEU A 47 -8.05 5.32 14.57
CA LEU A 47 -7.06 4.28 14.28
C LEU A 47 -6.49 4.44 12.86
N ARG A 48 -7.35 4.67 11.86
CA ARG A 48 -6.97 4.79 10.45
C ARG A 48 -6.34 6.12 10.08
N THR A 49 -6.51 7.13 10.91
CA THR A 49 -5.94 8.47 10.71
C THR A 49 -4.79 8.74 11.66
N HIS A 50 -4.44 7.76 12.50
CA HIS A 50 -3.37 7.86 13.49
C HIS A 50 -3.51 9.11 14.38
N ARG A 51 -4.75 9.53 14.66
CA ARG A 51 -5.06 10.67 15.52
C ARG A 51 -6.21 10.35 16.46
N GLU A 52 -6.00 10.52 17.76
CA GLU A 52 -7.02 10.23 18.75
C GLU A 52 -8.02 11.38 18.91
N TYR A 53 -9.24 11.03 19.30
CA TYR A 53 -10.18 11.99 19.83
C TYR A 53 -9.84 12.20 21.31
N GLU A 54 -9.67 13.46 21.72
CA GLU A 54 -9.52 13.79 23.13
C GLU A 54 -10.74 13.31 23.91
N ARG A 55 -10.52 12.35 24.81
CA ARG A 55 -11.57 11.81 25.68
C ARG A 55 -11.38 12.44 27.07
N GLY A 56 -11.61 13.75 27.17
CA GLY A 56 -11.40 14.54 28.40
C GLY A 56 -12.56 15.51 28.71
N ASN A 57 -12.91 15.61 29.99
CA ASN A 57 -13.87 16.53 30.63
C ASN A 57 -15.04 17.05 29.76
N GLY A 58 -16.06 16.21 29.58
CA GLY A 58 -17.37 16.64 29.06
C GLY A 58 -17.47 16.79 27.54
N VAL A 59 -16.39 16.56 26.80
CA VAL A 59 -16.42 16.52 25.33
C VAL A 59 -16.96 15.16 24.88
N TRP A 60 -18.11 15.17 24.23
CA TRP A 60 -18.74 13.97 23.70
C TRP A 60 -18.15 13.63 22.33
N PRO A 61 -17.93 12.33 22.03
CA PRO A 61 -17.51 11.92 20.70
C PRO A 61 -18.57 12.32 19.66
N PRO A 62 -18.17 12.63 18.41
CA PRO A 62 -19.11 13.00 17.35
C PRO A 62 -20.17 11.91 17.16
N ARG A 63 -21.45 12.30 17.00
CA ARG A 63 -22.55 11.36 16.79
C ARG A 63 -22.97 11.24 15.33
N SER A 64 -22.56 12.21 14.51
CA SER A 64 -22.79 12.25 13.08
C SER A 64 -21.52 12.70 12.35
N PRO A 65 -21.41 12.46 11.02
CA PRO A 65 -20.37 13.06 10.20
C PRO A 65 -20.31 14.59 10.31
N ALA A 66 -21.46 15.26 10.45
CA ALA A 66 -21.51 16.71 10.61
C ALA A 66 -20.88 17.17 11.93
N ASP A 67 -21.05 16.40 13.00
CA ASP A 67 -20.50 16.70 14.32
C ASP A 67 -18.96 16.66 14.34
N VAL A 68 -18.34 15.92 13.40
CA VAL A 68 -16.88 15.78 13.31
C VAL A 68 -16.20 17.14 13.17
N LYS A 69 -16.81 18.09 12.45
CA LYS A 69 -16.25 19.44 12.23
C LYS A 69 -16.03 20.24 13.52
N TYR A 70 -16.78 19.91 14.58
CA TYR A 70 -16.70 20.60 15.86
C TYR A 70 -15.77 19.89 16.86
N SER A 71 -15.05 18.86 16.42
CA SER A 71 -14.15 18.08 17.28
C SER A 71 -12.71 18.60 17.28
N ALA A 72 -11.99 18.38 18.37
CA ALA A 72 -10.55 18.65 18.44
C ALA A 72 -9.76 17.89 17.35
N TRP A 73 -10.18 16.64 17.05
CA TRP A 73 -9.63 15.85 15.95
C TRP A 73 -9.70 16.60 14.62
N TYR A 74 -10.82 17.25 14.31
CA TYR A 74 -10.96 17.99 13.05
C TYR A 74 -10.02 19.19 12.99
N THR A 75 -9.93 19.95 14.08
CA THR A 75 -8.99 21.07 14.20
C THR A 75 -7.55 20.62 13.98
N ASP A 76 -7.14 19.50 14.60
CA ASP A 76 -5.80 18.92 14.43
C ASP A 76 -5.54 18.48 12.99
N MET A 77 -6.53 17.82 12.37
CA MET A 77 -6.43 17.39 10.98
C MET A 77 -6.33 18.59 10.03
N CYS A 78 -7.08 19.67 10.26
CA CYS A 78 -7.00 20.89 9.46
C CYS A 78 -5.63 21.56 9.60
N ALA A 79 -5.09 21.60 10.81
CA ALA A 79 -3.75 22.13 11.08
C ALA A 79 -2.66 21.29 10.37
N ALA A 80 -2.75 19.96 10.46
CA ALA A 80 -1.82 19.05 9.79
C ALA A 80 -1.91 19.15 8.25
N TYR A 81 -3.13 19.25 7.71
CA TYR A 81 -3.33 19.42 6.27
C TYR A 81 -2.77 20.76 5.77
N SER A 82 -2.96 21.84 6.53
CA SER A 82 -2.40 23.15 6.22
C SER A 82 -0.87 23.14 6.27
N ALA A 83 -0.29 22.45 7.26
CA ALA A 83 1.16 22.26 7.37
C ALA A 83 1.72 21.44 6.20
N LEU A 84 1.03 20.38 5.79
CA LEU A 84 1.39 19.59 4.60
C LEU A 84 1.38 20.46 3.34
N LYS A 85 0.29 21.21 3.10
CA LYS A 85 0.20 22.11 1.94
C LYS A 85 1.36 23.09 1.93
N LYS A 86 1.67 23.72 3.06
CA LYS A 86 2.81 24.64 3.19
C LYS A 86 4.13 23.95 2.86
N ASN A 87 4.38 22.76 3.39
CA ASN A 87 5.60 21.99 3.10
C ASN A 87 5.71 21.65 1.60
N LEU A 88 4.61 21.24 0.97
CA LEU A 88 4.59 20.98 -0.47
C LEU A 88 4.89 22.25 -1.27
N HIS A 89 4.33 23.41 -0.88
CA HIS A 89 4.62 24.68 -1.55
C HIS A 89 6.10 25.08 -1.42
N GLU A 90 6.69 24.91 -0.23
CA GLU A 90 8.11 25.18 0.00
C GLU A 90 9.00 24.22 -0.82
N LYS A 91 8.64 22.94 -0.87
CA LYS A 91 9.40 21.92 -1.61
C LYS A 91 9.37 22.15 -3.12
N HIS A 92 8.23 22.57 -3.66
CA HIS A 92 8.00 22.75 -5.10
C HIS A 92 8.02 24.23 -5.54
N GLN A 93 8.61 25.12 -4.75
CA GLN A 93 8.57 26.56 -5.02
C GLN A 93 9.18 26.93 -6.38
N ALA A 94 10.31 26.30 -6.74
CA ALA A 94 10.97 26.53 -8.02
C ALA A 94 10.11 26.03 -9.19
N ASP A 95 9.59 24.81 -9.07
CA ASP A 95 8.69 24.17 -10.03
C ASP A 95 7.43 25.02 -10.29
N VAL A 96 6.84 25.57 -9.22
CA VAL A 96 5.68 26.48 -9.30
C VAL A 96 6.04 27.75 -10.08
N ALA A 97 7.20 28.35 -9.80
CA ALA A 97 7.62 29.59 -10.44
C ALA A 97 7.86 29.39 -11.94
N GLU A 98 8.53 28.31 -12.33
CA GLU A 98 8.76 27.94 -13.73
C GLU A 98 7.44 27.65 -14.45
N ALA A 99 6.59 26.79 -13.88
CA ALA A 99 5.28 26.48 -14.45
C ALA A 99 4.42 27.74 -14.63
N ARG A 100 4.46 28.65 -13.66
CA ARG A 100 3.73 29.92 -13.72
C ARG A 100 4.23 30.81 -14.84
N GLU A 101 5.54 30.93 -15.02
CA GLU A 101 6.14 31.67 -16.14
C GLU A 101 5.71 31.10 -17.49
N LEU A 102 5.72 29.77 -17.63
CA LEU A 102 5.27 29.09 -18.85
C LEU A 102 3.79 29.37 -19.14
N VAL A 103 2.90 29.28 -18.13
CA VAL A 103 1.47 29.56 -18.33
C VAL A 103 1.25 31.02 -18.74
N LEU A 104 1.95 31.97 -18.11
CA LEU A 104 1.87 33.39 -18.47
C LEU A 104 2.46 33.67 -19.86
N SER A 105 3.44 32.90 -20.31
CA SER A 105 3.97 33.01 -21.68
C SER A 105 2.98 32.53 -22.74
N LEU A 106 2.18 31.50 -22.42
CA LEU A 106 1.16 30.95 -23.31
C LEU A 106 -0.12 31.80 -23.34
N TYR A 107 -0.49 32.38 -22.20
CA TYR A 107 -1.72 33.15 -22.02
C TYR A 107 -1.46 34.50 -21.29
N PRO A 108 -0.69 35.43 -21.90
CA PRO A 108 -0.30 36.68 -21.25
C PRO A 108 -1.50 37.57 -20.89
N ASP A 109 -2.49 37.65 -21.78
CA ASP A 109 -3.74 38.41 -21.58
C ASP A 109 -4.83 37.57 -20.87
N GLY A 110 -4.55 36.29 -20.62
CA GLY A 110 -5.52 35.33 -20.12
C GLY A 110 -6.36 34.67 -21.21
N CYS A 111 -7.59 34.30 -20.88
CA CYS A 111 -8.50 33.61 -21.80
C CYS A 111 -9.97 33.92 -21.50
N ASN A 112 -10.85 33.70 -22.49
CA ASN A 112 -12.29 33.73 -22.25
C ASN A 112 -12.73 32.48 -21.49
N VAL A 113 -13.86 32.55 -20.78
CA VAL A 113 -14.43 31.38 -20.09
C VAL A 113 -14.76 30.24 -21.07
N SER A 114 -15.12 30.55 -22.31
CA SER A 114 -15.33 29.55 -23.38
C SER A 114 -14.07 28.78 -23.76
N GLU A 115 -12.90 29.40 -23.60
CA GLU A 115 -11.59 28.84 -23.97
C GLU A 115 -10.86 28.23 -22.75
N TYR A 116 -11.42 28.41 -21.54
CA TYR A 116 -10.78 28.02 -20.29
C TYR A 116 -10.44 26.53 -20.24
N THR A 117 -11.32 25.68 -20.76
CA THR A 117 -11.10 24.24 -20.85
C THR A 117 -9.80 23.90 -21.60
N ASP A 118 -9.61 24.51 -22.77
CA ASP A 118 -8.44 24.26 -23.62
C ASP A 118 -7.19 24.91 -23.03
N ALA A 119 -7.35 26.09 -22.41
CA ALA A 119 -6.28 26.78 -21.70
C ALA A 119 -5.74 25.97 -20.53
N VAL A 120 -6.63 25.39 -19.71
CA VAL A 120 -6.23 24.52 -18.58
C VAL A 120 -5.56 23.25 -19.08
N ARG A 121 -6.09 22.58 -20.13
CA ARG A 121 -5.48 21.35 -20.66
C ARG A 121 -4.09 21.61 -21.25
N THR A 122 -3.92 22.70 -21.99
CA THR A 122 -2.63 23.12 -22.54
C THR A 122 -1.65 23.45 -21.42
N SER A 123 -2.11 24.21 -20.42
CA SER A 123 -1.31 24.59 -19.25
C SER A 123 -0.94 23.39 -18.37
N ALA A 124 -1.82 22.38 -18.25
CA ALA A 124 -1.54 21.16 -17.50
C ALA A 124 -0.45 20.31 -18.18
N ALA A 125 -0.32 20.37 -19.50
CA ALA A 125 0.70 19.64 -20.26
C ALA A 125 2.12 20.20 -20.05
N VAL A 126 2.26 21.46 -19.62
CA VAL A 126 3.55 22.08 -19.32
C VAL A 126 3.91 22.02 -17.82
N LEU A 127 3.09 21.36 -17.01
CA LEU A 127 3.40 21.17 -15.59
C LEU A 127 4.54 20.15 -15.39
N PRO A 128 5.34 20.31 -14.33
CA PRO A 128 6.43 19.39 -14.00
C PRO A 128 5.93 18.03 -13.47
N CYS A 129 4.62 17.86 -13.28
CA CYS A 129 4.00 16.61 -12.84
C CYS A 129 2.89 16.16 -13.79
N THR A 130 2.69 14.85 -13.90
CA THR A 130 1.58 14.28 -14.68
C THR A 130 0.26 14.50 -13.94
N VAL A 131 -0.64 15.27 -14.55
CA VAL A 131 -2.01 15.48 -14.05
C VAL A 131 -2.96 14.53 -14.79
N PRO A 132 -3.66 13.62 -14.09
CA PRO A 132 -4.64 12.73 -14.71
C PRO A 132 -5.81 13.49 -15.37
N SER A 133 -6.30 13.01 -16.51
CA SER A 133 -7.36 13.71 -17.27
C SER A 133 -8.66 13.85 -16.48
N ASP A 134 -9.02 12.87 -15.65
CA ASP A 134 -10.19 12.91 -14.77
C ASP A 134 -10.08 14.02 -13.71
N VAL A 135 -8.86 14.27 -13.21
CA VAL A 135 -8.60 15.40 -12.29
C VAL A 135 -8.74 16.73 -13.03
N ILE A 136 -8.21 16.84 -14.26
CA ILE A 136 -8.36 18.05 -15.09
C ILE A 136 -9.84 18.34 -15.35
N ASP A 137 -10.61 17.35 -15.77
CA ASP A 137 -12.02 17.52 -16.11
C ASP A 137 -12.86 17.88 -14.86
N CYS A 138 -12.56 17.27 -13.70
CA CYS A 138 -13.18 17.64 -12.43
C CYS A 138 -12.86 19.09 -12.04
N PHE A 139 -11.60 19.50 -12.20
CA PHE A 139 -11.14 20.85 -11.93
C PHE A 139 -11.81 21.90 -12.83
N ILE A 140 -11.86 21.64 -14.14
CA ILE A 140 -12.54 22.51 -15.12
C ILE A 140 -14.01 22.65 -14.78
N SER A 141 -14.68 21.54 -14.44
CA SER A 141 -16.10 21.56 -14.05
C SER A 141 -16.32 22.40 -12.78
N LYS A 142 -15.46 22.25 -11.77
CA LYS A 142 -15.51 23.04 -10.54
C LYS A 142 -15.33 24.53 -10.83
N LYS A 143 -14.27 24.91 -11.55
CA LYS A 143 -13.97 26.31 -11.88
C LYS A 143 -15.01 26.93 -12.82
N GLY A 144 -15.54 26.15 -13.76
CA GLY A 144 -16.64 26.58 -14.62
C GLY A 144 -17.88 27.01 -13.82
N ASN A 145 -18.26 26.22 -12.79
CA ASN A 145 -19.35 26.59 -11.90
C ASN A 145 -19.04 27.84 -11.06
N GLU A 146 -17.79 28.01 -10.60
CA GLU A 146 -17.34 29.21 -9.88
C GLU A 146 -17.43 30.47 -10.76
N PHE A 147 -16.97 30.40 -12.01
CA PHE A 147 -17.05 31.52 -12.95
C PHE A 147 -18.49 31.87 -13.33
N GLN A 148 -19.35 30.85 -13.50
CA GLN A 148 -20.77 31.06 -13.73
C GLN A 148 -21.44 31.75 -12.55
N ALA A 149 -21.12 31.35 -11.31
CA ALA A 149 -21.65 31.98 -10.11
C ALA A 149 -21.17 33.45 -9.95
N GLN A 150 -19.97 33.76 -10.45
CA GLN A 150 -19.38 35.09 -10.39
C GLN A 150 -19.72 35.96 -11.63
N SER A 151 -20.46 35.43 -12.61
CA SER A 151 -20.70 36.07 -13.92
C SER A 151 -19.42 36.56 -14.60
N ALA A 152 -18.32 35.83 -14.41
CA ALA A 152 -17.05 36.14 -15.07
C ALA A 152 -17.12 35.67 -16.53
N HIS A 153 -16.63 36.49 -17.44
CA HIS A 153 -16.54 36.17 -18.87
C HIS A 153 -15.10 36.07 -19.37
N VAL A 154 -14.17 36.72 -18.68
CA VAL A 154 -12.73 36.76 -18.98
C VAL A 154 -11.95 36.39 -17.73
N ILE A 155 -10.93 35.57 -17.90
CA ILE A 155 -10.04 35.12 -16.83
C ILE A 155 -8.66 35.67 -17.16
N THR A 156 -8.06 36.42 -16.24
CA THR A 156 -6.71 36.98 -16.45
C THR A 156 -5.65 35.88 -16.49
N GLY A 157 -4.54 36.11 -17.21
CA GLY A 157 -3.41 35.18 -17.24
C GLY A 157 -2.90 34.85 -15.84
N GLU A 158 -2.90 35.85 -14.95
CA GLU A 158 -2.60 35.72 -13.53
C GLU A 158 -3.52 34.74 -12.78
N THR A 159 -4.83 34.84 -13.02
CA THR A 159 -5.81 33.95 -12.39
C THR A 159 -5.70 32.54 -12.96
N LEU A 160 -5.50 32.40 -14.27
CA LEU A 160 -5.28 31.11 -14.92
C LEU A 160 -4.01 30.44 -14.38
N ALA A 161 -2.89 31.16 -14.33
CA ALA A 161 -1.62 30.65 -13.82
C ALA A 161 -1.75 30.22 -12.35
N LYS A 162 -2.41 31.02 -11.51
CA LYS A 162 -2.72 30.65 -10.13
C LYS A 162 -3.58 29.38 -10.05
N ASN A 163 -4.67 29.31 -10.81
CA ASN A 163 -5.56 28.15 -10.85
C ASN A 163 -4.81 26.87 -11.23
N VAL A 164 -3.94 26.93 -12.24
CA VAL A 164 -3.19 25.76 -12.72
C VAL A 164 -2.08 25.37 -11.74
N THR A 165 -1.30 26.34 -11.24
CA THR A 165 -0.11 26.05 -10.42
C THR A 165 -0.40 25.88 -8.94
N GLU A 166 -1.29 26.67 -8.34
CA GLU A 166 -1.59 26.63 -6.90
C GLU A 166 -2.75 25.67 -6.56
N GLU A 167 -3.68 25.44 -7.50
CA GLU A 167 -4.84 24.57 -7.25
C GLU A 167 -4.72 23.22 -7.97
N LEU A 168 -4.63 23.21 -9.30
CA LEU A 168 -4.61 21.96 -10.07
C LEU A 168 -3.35 21.13 -9.76
N MET A 169 -2.16 21.72 -9.88
CA MET A 169 -0.91 21.01 -9.62
C MET A 169 -0.85 20.46 -8.19
N PHE A 170 -1.16 21.29 -7.18
CA PHE A 170 -1.14 20.84 -5.79
C PHE A 170 -2.23 19.81 -5.47
N SER A 171 -3.37 19.81 -6.17
CA SER A 171 -4.38 18.77 -5.98
C SER A 171 -3.85 17.36 -6.30
N VAL A 172 -2.88 17.25 -7.20
CA VAL A 172 -2.22 15.99 -7.57
C VAL A 172 -1.03 15.67 -6.67
N LEU A 173 -0.31 16.69 -6.19
CA LEU A 173 0.84 16.52 -5.30
C LEU A 173 0.43 16.10 -3.88
N VAL A 174 -0.80 16.39 -3.45
CA VAL A 174 -1.33 15.92 -2.17
C VAL A 174 -1.55 14.40 -2.24
N PRO A 175 -0.89 13.60 -1.38
CA PRO A 175 -1.12 12.16 -1.35
C PRO A 175 -2.58 11.81 -1.01
N ARG A 176 -3.14 10.80 -1.66
CA ARG A 176 -4.53 10.34 -1.46
C ARG A 176 -4.88 10.09 0.01
N GLN A 177 -3.97 9.45 0.75
CA GLN A 177 -4.06 9.20 2.19
C GLN A 177 -3.03 10.04 2.95
N TRP A 178 -3.03 11.35 2.70
CA TRP A 178 -2.04 12.27 3.27
C TRP A 178 -1.92 12.16 4.79
N TRP A 179 -3.00 11.78 5.47
CA TRP A 179 -3.05 11.61 6.93
C TRP A 179 -2.25 10.41 7.46
N SER A 180 -1.98 9.39 6.65
CA SER A 180 -1.31 8.17 7.11
C SER A 180 0.19 8.36 7.36
N ALA A 181 0.83 9.28 6.64
CA ALA A 181 2.27 9.55 6.75
C ALA A 181 2.63 10.64 7.77
N GLN A 182 1.66 11.45 8.19
CA GLN A 182 1.91 12.66 8.99
C GLN A 182 1.99 12.39 10.49
N PHE A 183 1.38 11.30 10.96
CA PHE A 183 1.26 11.02 12.37
C PHE A 183 1.93 9.70 12.75
N ALA A 184 2.58 9.69 13.91
CA ALA A 184 3.03 8.45 14.52
C ALA A 184 1.82 7.58 14.87
N SER A 185 1.96 6.26 14.74
CA SER A 185 0.83 5.36 15.04
C SER A 185 0.37 5.49 16.49
N VAL A 186 -0.94 5.72 16.65
CA VAL A 186 -1.62 5.76 17.95
C VAL A 186 -1.83 4.38 18.58
N ALA A 187 -1.61 3.32 17.80
CA ALA A 187 -1.79 1.96 18.24
C ALA A 187 -0.50 1.16 18.06
N ARG A 188 -0.24 0.25 19.01
CA ARG A 188 0.89 -0.67 18.94
C ARG A 188 0.39 -2.11 19.00
N ALA A 189 0.61 -2.88 17.94
CA ALA A 189 0.37 -4.32 17.96
C ALA A 189 1.33 -5.00 18.96
N ARG A 190 0.77 -5.84 19.85
CA ARG A 190 1.51 -6.60 20.87
C ARG A 190 1.63 -8.06 20.50
N ARG A 191 0.52 -8.69 20.11
CA ARG A 191 0.46 -10.12 19.77
C ARG A 191 -0.43 -10.34 18.57
N VAL A 192 -0.10 -11.35 17.77
CA VAL A 192 -0.93 -11.77 16.64
C VAL A 192 -1.20 -13.26 16.76
N GLY A 193 -2.48 -13.62 16.76
CA GLY A 193 -2.98 -14.98 16.72
C GLY A 193 -3.66 -15.28 15.39
N MET A 194 -3.77 -16.56 15.06
CA MET A 194 -4.47 -17.02 13.86
C MET A 194 -5.16 -18.37 14.07
N THR A 195 -6.31 -18.54 13.43
CA THR A 195 -7.02 -19.83 13.34
C THR A 195 -7.13 -20.24 11.89
N GLY A 196 -7.01 -21.53 11.58
CA GLY A 196 -7.13 -22.06 10.21
C GLY A 196 -8.57 -22.35 9.77
N SER A 197 -9.47 -22.70 10.70
CA SER A 197 -10.87 -23.02 10.37
C SER A 197 -11.85 -22.45 11.42
N PRO A 198 -12.66 -21.43 11.08
CA PRO A 198 -12.55 -20.60 9.87
C PRO A 198 -11.29 -19.71 9.93
N PRO A 199 -10.68 -19.38 8.78
CA PRO A 199 -9.46 -18.59 8.76
C PRO A 199 -9.72 -17.20 9.34
N THR A 200 -9.05 -16.88 10.46
CA THR A 200 -9.26 -15.64 11.21
C THR A 200 -7.94 -15.15 11.79
N LEU A 201 -7.67 -13.85 11.66
CA LEU A 201 -6.56 -13.19 12.34
C LEU A 201 -7.07 -12.48 13.60
N PHE A 202 -6.29 -12.58 14.67
CA PHE A 202 -6.50 -11.87 15.92
C PHE A 202 -5.30 -10.97 16.16
N ILE A 203 -5.51 -9.66 16.21
CA ILE A 203 -4.44 -8.70 16.48
C ILE A 203 -4.75 -8.08 17.83
N GLU A 204 -3.92 -8.40 18.81
CA GLU A 204 -3.94 -7.73 20.10
C GLU A 204 -3.07 -6.47 20.02
N TYR A 205 -3.66 -5.32 20.35
CA TYR A 205 -2.97 -4.04 20.28
C TYR A 205 -3.33 -3.16 21.49
N GLU A 206 -2.48 -2.19 21.76
CA GLU A 206 -2.61 -1.27 22.88
C GLU A 206 -2.99 0.12 22.37
N ARG A 207 -4.06 0.70 22.93
CA ARG A 207 -4.56 2.06 22.62
C ARG A 207 -5.68 2.50 23.59
N PRO A 208 -5.55 3.58 24.38
CA PRO A 208 -4.30 4.29 24.70
C PRO A 208 -3.32 3.37 25.44
N PRO A 209 -2.07 3.81 25.71
CA PRO A 209 -1.12 3.01 26.48
C PRO A 209 -1.73 2.46 27.77
N GLY A 210 -1.54 1.18 28.04
CA GLY A 210 -2.13 0.41 29.13
C GLY A 210 -3.48 -0.26 28.81
N VAL A 211 -4.20 0.18 27.78
CA VAL A 211 -5.51 -0.40 27.41
C VAL A 211 -5.37 -1.36 26.24
N THR A 212 -5.65 -2.63 26.50
CA THR A 212 -5.51 -3.70 25.50
C THR A 212 -6.82 -3.96 24.76
N HIS A 213 -6.72 -4.04 23.43
CA HIS A 213 -7.82 -4.34 22.52
C HIS A 213 -7.47 -5.54 21.64
N VAL A 214 -8.50 -6.24 21.16
CA VAL A 214 -8.35 -7.34 20.22
C VAL A 214 -9.16 -7.05 18.97
N ARG A 215 -8.49 -6.99 17.82
CA ARG A 215 -9.12 -6.92 16.51
C ARG A 215 -9.23 -8.29 15.90
N ARG A 216 -10.44 -8.64 15.46
CA ARG A 216 -10.73 -9.90 14.77
C ARG A 216 -10.99 -9.64 13.29
N ILE A 217 -10.22 -10.28 12.42
CA ILE A 217 -10.35 -10.17 10.96
C ILE A 217 -10.72 -11.55 10.41
N HIS A 218 -11.95 -11.67 9.93
CA HIS A 218 -12.44 -12.90 9.30
C HIS A 218 -11.98 -12.97 7.84
N LEU A 219 -11.32 -14.07 7.49
CA LEU A 219 -10.74 -14.27 6.15
C LEU A 219 -11.50 -15.33 5.33
N GLY A 220 -12.56 -15.94 5.88
CA GLY A 220 -13.23 -17.11 5.28
C GLY A 220 -13.68 -16.94 3.83
N SER A 221 -14.21 -15.76 3.47
CA SER A 221 -14.64 -15.45 2.10
C SER A 221 -13.50 -15.02 1.17
N HIS A 222 -12.33 -14.67 1.72
CA HIS A 222 -11.27 -13.95 1.01
C HIS A 222 -9.96 -14.73 0.91
N LEU A 223 -9.74 -15.73 1.77
CA LEU A 223 -8.54 -16.56 1.80
C LEU A 223 -8.91 -18.03 1.56
N ARG A 224 -8.35 -18.61 0.49
CA ARG A 224 -8.35 -20.06 0.22
C ARG A 224 -6.92 -20.57 0.19
N GLU A 225 -6.73 -21.89 0.24
CA GLU A 225 -5.42 -22.55 0.39
C GLU A 225 -4.38 -22.14 -0.66
N ASN A 226 -4.78 -21.87 -1.91
CA ASN A 226 -3.87 -21.53 -3.01
C ASN A 226 -4.18 -20.16 -3.65
N THR A 227 -4.84 -19.24 -2.92
CA THR A 227 -5.14 -17.90 -3.45
C THR A 227 -3.93 -16.96 -3.29
N PRO A 228 -3.58 -16.14 -4.29
CA PRO A 228 -2.55 -15.11 -4.13
C PRO A 228 -2.85 -14.19 -2.94
N THR A 229 -1.88 -14.03 -2.03
CA THR A 229 -2.08 -13.28 -0.77
C THR A 229 -1.74 -11.80 -0.91
N ALA A 230 -0.98 -11.39 -1.92
CA ALA A 230 -0.48 -10.02 -2.07
C ALA A 230 -1.60 -8.98 -2.14
N GLN A 231 -2.59 -9.16 -3.00
CA GLN A 231 -3.71 -8.22 -3.12
C GLN A 231 -4.55 -8.13 -1.83
N LEU A 232 -4.72 -9.25 -1.13
CA LEU A 232 -5.43 -9.26 0.15
C LEU A 232 -4.62 -8.56 1.24
N ALA A 233 -3.30 -8.77 1.27
CA ALA A 233 -2.38 -8.10 2.19
C ALA A 233 -2.43 -6.58 1.99
N ARG A 234 -2.38 -6.10 0.74
CA ARG A 234 -2.48 -4.68 0.41
C ARG A 234 -3.80 -4.08 0.91
N ARG A 235 -4.92 -4.75 0.64
CA ARG A 235 -6.25 -4.32 1.12
C ARG A 235 -6.35 -4.28 2.64
N LEU A 236 -5.73 -5.24 3.33
CA LEU A 236 -5.68 -5.26 4.79
C LEU A 236 -4.83 -4.10 5.32
N ALA A 237 -3.67 -3.85 4.72
CA ALA A 237 -2.81 -2.71 5.07
C ALA A 237 -3.54 -1.38 4.92
N THR A 238 -4.26 -1.14 3.83
CA THR A 238 -5.05 0.10 3.62
C THR A 238 -6.06 0.39 4.76
N THR A 239 -6.49 -0.64 5.49
CA THR A 239 -7.50 -0.50 6.55
C THR A 239 -6.95 -0.69 7.97
N HIS A 240 -5.73 -1.21 8.10
CA HIS A 240 -5.13 -1.66 9.36
C HIS A 240 -3.63 -1.35 9.47
N GLU A 241 -3.08 -0.46 8.65
CA GLU A 241 -1.67 -0.07 8.65
C GLU A 241 -1.17 0.41 10.02
N ALA A 242 -2.05 1.05 10.81
CA ALA A 242 -1.76 1.44 12.19
C ALA A 242 -1.39 0.27 13.11
N LEU A 243 -1.73 -0.97 12.72
CA LEU A 243 -1.46 -2.16 13.50
C LEU A 243 -0.31 -2.98 12.90
N LEU A 244 -0.35 -3.24 11.59
CA LEU A 244 0.61 -4.10 10.89
C LEU A 244 0.85 -3.58 9.46
N SER A 245 2.08 -3.75 8.98
CA SER A 245 2.46 -3.44 7.60
C SER A 245 1.92 -4.45 6.58
N GLU A 246 1.90 -4.08 5.29
CA GLU A 246 1.53 -4.98 4.17
C GLU A 246 2.36 -6.27 4.18
N VAL A 247 3.67 -6.17 4.40
CA VAL A 247 4.60 -7.30 4.47
C VAL A 247 4.24 -8.25 5.62
N GLN A 248 3.89 -7.70 6.78
CA GLN A 248 3.45 -8.49 7.93
C GLN A 248 2.11 -9.19 7.63
N PHE A 249 1.15 -8.49 7.01
CA PHE A 249 -0.11 -9.11 6.60
C PHE A 249 0.11 -10.24 5.61
N GLN A 250 0.94 -10.04 4.58
CA GLN A 250 1.25 -11.08 3.59
C GLN A 250 1.83 -12.33 4.26
N SER A 251 2.81 -12.15 5.16
CA SER A 251 3.42 -13.24 5.93
C SER A 251 2.40 -14.01 6.77
N LEU A 252 1.48 -13.30 7.43
CA LEU A 252 0.42 -13.91 8.23
C LEU A 252 -0.59 -14.68 7.38
N LEU A 253 -0.97 -14.15 6.21
CA LEU A 253 -1.88 -14.82 5.28
C LEU A 253 -1.31 -16.13 4.74
N ILE A 254 -0.02 -16.13 4.36
CA ILE A 254 0.69 -17.35 3.95
C ILE A 254 0.70 -18.37 5.09
N ARG A 255 0.97 -17.93 6.32
CA ARG A 255 0.94 -18.81 7.49
C ARG A 255 -0.46 -19.38 7.75
N CYS A 256 -1.52 -18.59 7.57
CA CYS A 256 -2.90 -19.08 7.63
C CYS A 256 -3.17 -20.15 6.58
N GLN A 257 -2.74 -19.98 5.32
CA GLN A 257 -2.91 -20.99 4.27
C GLN A 257 -2.19 -22.30 4.59
N ARG A 258 -1.00 -22.23 5.20
CA ARG A 258 -0.28 -23.43 5.68
C ARG A 258 -1.04 -24.15 6.79
N LEU A 259 -1.70 -23.41 7.69
CA LEU A 259 -2.54 -24.00 8.74
C LEU A 259 -3.82 -24.61 8.18
N MET A 260 -4.39 -24.03 7.12
CA MET A 260 -5.55 -24.58 6.41
C MET A 260 -5.20 -25.88 5.68
N SER A 261 -4.01 -25.92 5.06
CA SER A 261 -3.51 -27.08 4.30
C SER A 261 -3.10 -28.26 5.19
N LYS A 262 -2.99 -28.06 6.52
CA LYS A 262 -2.64 -29.13 7.44
C LYS A 262 -3.92 -29.89 7.82
N PRO A 263 -4.10 -31.15 7.39
CA PRO A 263 -5.24 -31.94 7.85
C PRO A 263 -5.18 -32.04 9.39
N PRO A 264 -6.34 -32.07 10.08
CA PRO A 264 -6.35 -32.35 11.51
C PRO A 264 -5.64 -33.69 11.69
N ALA A 265 -4.55 -33.68 12.46
CA ALA A 265 -3.86 -34.89 12.84
C ALA A 265 -4.91 -35.87 13.38
N THR A 266 -4.96 -37.03 12.75
CA THR A 266 -5.83 -38.15 13.03
C THR A 266 -5.94 -38.31 14.53
N ALA A 267 -7.16 -38.16 15.05
CA ALA A 267 -7.50 -38.53 16.40
C ALA A 267 -7.25 -40.04 16.57
N GLY A 268 -6.05 -40.38 17.04
CA GLY A 268 -5.78 -41.69 17.63
C GLY A 268 -6.41 -41.75 19.01
N SER A 269 -7.69 -42.16 19.07
CA SER A 269 -8.22 -42.93 20.20
C SER A 269 -7.39 -44.22 20.29
N SER A 270 -6.84 -44.71 21.39
CA SER A 270 -7.15 -44.66 22.82
C SER A 270 -5.86 -45.07 23.57
N THR A 271 -5.53 -44.57 24.77
CA THR A 271 -5.88 -45.23 26.03
C THR A 271 -5.50 -44.34 27.21
N THR A 272 -6.44 -44.26 28.14
CA THR A 272 -6.42 -43.72 29.50
C THR A 272 -5.09 -43.67 30.26
N ARG A 273 -4.77 -42.51 30.85
CA ARG A 273 -4.58 -42.39 32.32
C ARG A 273 -4.49 -40.92 32.78
N SER A 274 -5.07 -40.73 33.95
CA SER A 274 -5.43 -39.52 34.69
C SER A 274 -4.29 -38.72 35.32
N SER A 275 -4.41 -37.38 35.24
CA SER A 275 -4.04 -36.32 36.22
C SER A 275 -2.57 -36.10 36.61
N PRO A 276 -2.22 -34.94 37.22
CA PRO A 276 -2.51 -33.54 36.87
C PRO A 276 -1.21 -32.67 36.78
N LEU A 277 -1.39 -31.38 36.45
CA LEU A 277 -0.40 -30.28 36.41
C LEU A 277 0.72 -30.32 37.48
N PRO A 278 1.90 -29.74 37.18
CA PRO A 278 2.13 -28.37 37.65
C PRO A 278 2.83 -27.43 36.65
N ALA A 279 2.65 -26.15 36.91
CA ALA A 279 3.38 -25.03 36.32
C ALA A 279 4.90 -25.14 36.56
N THR A 280 5.72 -24.57 35.66
CA THR A 280 6.83 -23.64 35.98
C THR A 280 7.54 -23.20 34.70
N THR A 281 7.61 -21.87 34.56
CA THR A 281 8.63 -20.99 33.99
C THR A 281 10.01 -21.61 33.65
N VAL A 282 10.70 -21.14 32.60
CA VAL A 282 12.08 -20.56 32.64
C VAL A 282 12.69 -20.44 31.22
N ALA A 283 13.11 -19.21 30.93
CA ALA A 283 14.27 -18.68 30.19
C ALA A 283 15.17 -19.55 29.27
N THR A 284 15.49 -18.92 28.14
CA THR A 284 16.76 -18.78 27.36
C THR A 284 18.07 -19.50 27.79
N THR A 285 18.60 -20.29 26.83
CA THR A 285 20.02 -20.55 26.36
C THR A 285 21.12 -21.03 27.35
N PRO A 286 22.29 -21.62 26.94
CA PRO A 286 22.84 -21.98 25.61
C PRO A 286 23.58 -23.38 25.45
N ALA A 287 23.94 -23.71 24.20
CA ALA A 287 25.07 -24.50 23.64
C ALA A 287 25.76 -25.70 24.36
N GLN A 288 25.82 -26.87 23.68
CA GLN A 288 27.01 -27.75 23.40
C GLN A 288 26.54 -29.05 22.69
N GLN A 289 26.88 -29.29 21.42
CA GLN A 289 28.01 -30.05 20.84
C GLN A 289 27.82 -31.58 20.64
N LEU A 290 27.91 -31.96 19.35
CA LEU A 290 28.45 -33.20 18.73
C LEU A 290 27.73 -34.54 18.88
N SER A 291 27.25 -35.08 17.75
CA SER A 291 27.83 -36.31 17.15
C SER A 291 27.22 -36.63 15.78
N MET A 292 28.08 -37.15 14.90
CA MET A 292 27.87 -37.39 13.47
C MET A 292 27.20 -38.73 13.16
N SER A 293 26.52 -38.81 12.02
CA SER A 293 26.56 -39.99 11.13
C SER A 293 25.83 -39.71 9.80
N SER A 294 26.58 -39.74 8.68
CA SER A 294 26.07 -39.98 7.32
C SER A 294 25.82 -41.48 7.11
N PRO A 295 25.00 -41.85 6.11
CA PRO A 295 25.53 -42.42 4.87
C PRO A 295 24.81 -41.85 3.62
N ALA A 296 25.55 -41.44 2.58
CA ALA A 296 25.97 -42.21 1.40
C ALA A 296 24.87 -42.45 0.33
N ILE A 297 24.93 -41.57 -0.67
CA ILE A 297 24.68 -41.68 -2.12
C ILE A 297 24.14 -43.03 -2.64
N ALA A 298 23.01 -42.96 -3.37
CA ALA A 298 22.72 -43.84 -4.49
C ALA A 298 22.12 -43.01 -5.64
N ALA A 299 22.84 -42.98 -6.75
CA ALA A 299 22.45 -42.35 -8.01
C ALA A 299 21.69 -43.36 -8.90
N SER A 300 20.62 -42.91 -9.55
CA SER A 300 20.00 -43.46 -10.79
C SER A 300 18.93 -42.44 -11.22
N SER A 301 19.20 -41.56 -12.19
CA SER A 301 19.10 -41.73 -13.64
C SER A 301 17.78 -41.23 -14.21
N GLU A 302 17.87 -40.09 -14.91
CA GLU A 302 17.21 -39.67 -16.16
C GLU A 302 15.69 -39.79 -16.32
N GLY A 303 15.07 -38.64 -16.64
CA GLY A 303 13.67 -38.51 -17.05
C GLY A 303 13.37 -37.13 -17.67
N VAL A 304 13.89 -36.95 -18.88
CA VAL A 304 13.62 -35.92 -19.90
C VAL A 304 12.30 -35.12 -19.78
N GLY A 305 12.44 -33.79 -19.80
CA GLY A 305 11.69 -32.90 -20.71
C GLY A 305 10.20 -32.66 -20.44
N ARG A 306 9.91 -31.62 -19.65
CA ARG A 306 8.67 -30.85 -19.83
C ARG A 306 9.02 -29.37 -19.86
N ILE A 307 9.14 -28.83 -21.07
CA ILE A 307 9.15 -27.38 -21.29
C ILE A 307 7.74 -26.90 -20.94
N THR A 308 7.53 -26.59 -19.66
CA THR A 308 6.34 -25.88 -19.20
C THR A 308 6.60 -24.39 -19.36
N LYS A 309 5.66 -23.70 -20.01
CA LYS A 309 5.63 -22.25 -20.20
C LYS A 309 6.12 -21.52 -18.93
N PRO A 310 6.89 -20.42 -19.07
CA PRO A 310 7.43 -19.70 -17.91
C PRO A 310 6.28 -19.33 -16.97
N GLN A 311 6.43 -19.71 -15.71
CA GLN A 311 5.47 -19.32 -14.67
C GLN A 311 5.72 -17.86 -14.32
N LYS A 312 4.62 -17.11 -14.18
CA LYS A 312 4.69 -15.71 -13.73
C LYS A 312 5.40 -15.64 -12.37
N ALA A 313 6.21 -14.62 -12.17
CA ALA A 313 6.94 -14.41 -10.92
C ALA A 313 5.99 -14.27 -9.73
N ASP A 314 5.90 -15.34 -8.95
CA ASP A 314 5.19 -15.39 -7.69
C ASP A 314 6.19 -15.67 -6.57
N LEU A 315 6.28 -14.75 -5.60
CA LEU A 315 7.04 -14.94 -4.36
C LEU A 315 6.68 -16.26 -3.66
N GLY A 316 5.44 -16.73 -3.82
CA GLY A 316 5.00 -18.02 -3.29
C GLY A 316 5.81 -19.20 -3.81
N LEU A 317 6.33 -19.14 -5.06
CA LEU A 317 7.20 -20.16 -5.61
C LEU A 317 8.59 -20.14 -4.98
N LEU A 318 9.19 -18.96 -4.80
CA LEU A 318 10.53 -18.82 -4.19
C LEU A 318 10.61 -19.46 -2.81
N TYR A 319 9.53 -19.36 -2.03
CA TYR A 319 9.45 -19.94 -0.68
C TYR A 319 8.91 -21.37 -0.63
N ARG A 320 8.35 -21.90 -1.73
CA ARG A 320 7.84 -23.28 -1.82
C ARG A 320 8.88 -24.22 -2.41
N ASP A 321 9.57 -23.78 -3.46
CA ASP A 321 10.66 -24.49 -4.12
C ASP A 321 11.65 -23.46 -4.74
N PRO A 322 12.73 -23.09 -4.02
CA PRO A 322 13.65 -22.06 -4.47
C PRO A 322 14.44 -22.47 -5.71
N GLU A 323 14.62 -23.76 -5.98
CA GLU A 323 15.37 -24.25 -7.15
C GLU A 323 14.53 -24.15 -8.42
N ALA A 324 13.28 -24.60 -8.37
CA ALA A 324 12.35 -24.50 -9.50
C ALA A 324 12.01 -23.04 -9.84
N ALA A 325 11.90 -22.18 -8.81
CA ALA A 325 11.61 -20.76 -8.98
C ALA A 325 12.73 -20.01 -9.72
N LEU A 326 14.00 -20.33 -9.45
CA LEU A 326 15.13 -19.66 -10.09
C LEU A 326 15.34 -20.03 -11.56
N GLN A 327 14.83 -21.19 -12.00
CA GLN A 327 15.04 -21.69 -13.37
C GLN A 327 13.86 -21.42 -14.31
N ASN A 328 12.63 -21.30 -13.80
CA ASN A 328 11.41 -21.33 -14.64
C ASN A 328 10.50 -20.09 -14.49
N VAL A 329 10.98 -19.04 -13.82
CA VAL A 329 10.21 -17.81 -13.56
C VAL A 329 10.64 -16.69 -14.49
N ASP A 330 9.66 -16.09 -15.19
CA ASP A 330 9.87 -14.86 -15.95
C ASP A 330 9.82 -13.65 -15.00
N LEU A 331 10.96 -12.98 -14.84
CA LEU A 331 11.14 -11.83 -13.94
C LEU A 331 10.77 -10.49 -14.58
N ASN A 332 10.44 -10.45 -15.88
CA ASN A 332 10.10 -9.19 -16.56
C ASN A 332 8.73 -8.62 -16.11
N ASP A 333 7.83 -9.49 -15.65
CA ASP A 333 6.50 -9.15 -15.11
C ASP A 333 6.48 -9.08 -13.56
N ALA A 334 7.64 -9.12 -12.90
CA ALA A 334 7.73 -9.20 -11.44
C ALA A 334 7.63 -7.82 -10.77
N ASP A 335 6.85 -7.71 -9.69
CA ASP A 335 6.82 -6.53 -8.83
C ASP A 335 8.21 -6.29 -8.17
N ASP A 336 8.56 -5.04 -7.86
CA ASP A 336 9.86 -4.63 -7.28
C ASP A 336 10.27 -5.41 -6.02
N VAL A 337 9.29 -5.84 -5.23
CA VAL A 337 9.50 -6.63 -4.01
C VAL A 337 9.90 -8.06 -4.36
N THR A 338 9.22 -8.67 -5.33
CA THR A 338 9.56 -10.01 -5.87
C THR A 338 10.96 -9.99 -6.48
N LEU A 339 11.29 -8.95 -7.26
CA LEU A 339 12.61 -8.78 -7.85
C LEU A 339 13.72 -8.73 -6.81
N ARG A 340 13.51 -8.00 -5.70
CA ARG A 340 14.51 -7.87 -4.63
C ARG A 340 14.82 -9.21 -3.97
N GLU A 341 13.78 -9.97 -3.64
CA GLU A 341 13.90 -11.25 -2.94
C GLU A 341 14.51 -12.34 -3.84
N PHE A 342 14.09 -12.42 -5.12
CA PHE A 342 14.72 -13.30 -6.09
C PHE A 342 16.21 -12.95 -6.28
N LYS A 343 16.54 -11.65 -6.31
CA LYS A 343 17.93 -11.18 -6.42
C LYS A 343 18.77 -11.54 -5.19
N GLU A 344 18.20 -11.47 -4.00
CA GLU A 344 18.88 -11.87 -2.76
C GLU A 344 19.18 -13.37 -2.75
N VAL A 345 18.21 -14.22 -3.08
CA VAL A 345 18.42 -15.68 -3.18
C VAL A 345 19.39 -16.05 -4.30
N MET A 346 19.34 -15.35 -5.45
CA MET A 346 20.35 -15.50 -6.52
C MET A 346 21.75 -15.13 -6.02
N ASN A 347 21.88 -14.06 -5.24
CA ASN A 347 23.15 -13.61 -4.70
C ASN A 347 23.73 -14.57 -3.65
N GLU A 348 22.87 -15.21 -2.86
CA GLU A 348 23.29 -16.28 -1.93
C GLU A 348 23.86 -17.47 -2.70
N LYS A 349 23.14 -18.00 -3.69
CA LYS A 349 23.64 -19.09 -4.53
C LYS A 349 24.90 -18.71 -5.33
N PHE A 350 24.97 -17.46 -5.79
CA PHE A 350 26.16 -16.95 -6.45
C PHE A 350 27.35 -16.96 -5.48
N LYS A 351 27.19 -16.49 -4.23
CA LYS A 351 28.25 -16.49 -3.22
C LYS A 351 28.70 -17.89 -2.81
N GLU A 352 27.79 -18.86 -2.80
CA GLU A 352 28.11 -20.28 -2.56
C GLU A 352 28.93 -20.88 -3.70
N ASN A 353 28.60 -20.54 -4.94
CA ASN A 353 29.28 -21.07 -6.14
C ASN A 353 30.44 -20.19 -6.63
N ALA A 354 30.64 -19.01 -6.03
CA ALA A 354 31.69 -18.07 -6.40
C ALA A 354 33.05 -18.66 -6.06
N VAL A 355 33.76 -19.09 -7.09
CA VAL A 355 35.14 -19.55 -7.00
C VAL A 355 36.02 -18.33 -6.68
N ARG A 356 36.63 -18.31 -5.49
CA ARG A 356 37.43 -17.18 -5.01
C ARG A 356 38.91 -17.37 -5.39
N PRO A 357 39.69 -16.27 -5.47
CA PRO A 357 41.15 -16.36 -5.57
C PRO A 357 41.69 -17.17 -4.38
N GLY A 358 42.20 -18.38 -4.66
CA GLY A 358 42.66 -19.35 -3.65
C GLY A 358 41.89 -20.68 -3.60
N ASP A 359 40.73 -20.81 -4.26
CA ASP A 359 40.06 -22.11 -4.48
C ASP A 359 40.84 -22.90 -5.56
N PRO A 360 41.07 -24.22 -5.41
CA PRO A 360 41.71 -25.06 -6.44
C PRO A 360 41.09 -24.96 -7.84
N ARG A 361 39.81 -24.56 -7.94
CA ARG A 361 39.11 -24.38 -9.22
C ARG A 361 39.29 -22.98 -9.83
N PHE A 362 39.98 -22.06 -9.14
CA PHE A 362 40.21 -20.69 -9.59
C PHE A 362 41.41 -20.65 -10.55
N VAL A 363 41.14 -20.43 -11.83
CA VAL A 363 42.16 -20.32 -12.88
C VAL A 363 42.27 -18.86 -13.31
N TYR A 364 43.45 -18.25 -13.10
CA TYR A 364 43.70 -16.83 -13.39
C TYR A 364 43.60 -16.50 -14.89
N ASP A 365 44.04 -17.40 -15.77
CA ASP A 365 44.06 -17.20 -17.23
C ASP A 365 43.25 -18.29 -17.93
N LYS A 366 41.92 -18.24 -17.80
CA LYS A 366 41.03 -19.13 -18.55
C LYS A 366 40.90 -18.63 -19.99
N ARG A 367 41.78 -19.10 -20.88
CA ARG A 367 41.67 -18.89 -22.33
C ARG A 367 40.61 -19.84 -22.88
N LEU A 368 39.48 -19.28 -23.31
CA LEU A 368 38.44 -20.01 -24.02
C LEU A 368 38.57 -19.69 -25.50
N ASP A 369 38.79 -20.72 -26.31
CA ASP A 369 38.70 -20.60 -27.75
C ASP A 369 37.22 -20.43 -28.09
N VAL A 370 36.82 -19.19 -28.32
CA VAL A 370 35.48 -18.86 -28.79
C VAL A 370 35.40 -19.31 -30.24
N ALA A 371 34.75 -20.45 -30.47
CA ALA A 371 34.43 -20.88 -31.83
C ALA A 371 33.65 -19.78 -32.55
N THR A 372 33.87 -19.67 -33.86
CA THR A 372 33.20 -18.70 -34.72
C THR A 372 31.70 -18.68 -34.43
N PRO A 373 31.10 -17.52 -34.13
CA PRO A 373 29.70 -17.44 -33.75
C PRO A 373 28.82 -18.05 -34.84
N ALA A 374 28.00 -19.04 -34.47
CA ALA A 374 27.12 -19.74 -35.40
C ALA A 374 25.90 -18.89 -35.84
N GLN A 375 25.63 -17.79 -35.13
CA GLN A 375 24.56 -16.84 -35.44
C GLN A 375 25.17 -15.48 -35.78
N ARG A 376 24.68 -14.91 -36.88
CA ARG A 376 24.96 -13.53 -37.25
C ARG A 376 24.37 -12.62 -36.18
N SER A 377 25.20 -11.74 -35.61
CA SER A 377 24.73 -10.74 -34.65
C SER A 377 23.81 -9.77 -35.39
N GLU A 378 22.55 -9.69 -34.97
CA GLU A 378 21.56 -8.74 -35.50
C GLU A 378 21.82 -7.29 -35.06
N TRP A 379 22.83 -7.09 -34.20
CA TRP A 379 23.23 -5.80 -33.68
C TRP A 379 24.28 -5.09 -34.54
N ASP A 380 24.91 -5.80 -35.49
CA ASP A 380 25.92 -5.27 -36.42
C ASP A 380 25.42 -5.28 -37.88
N ASP A 381 24.14 -4.97 -38.13
CA ASP A 381 23.76 -4.55 -39.49
C ASP A 381 24.03 -3.04 -39.63
N ASP A 382 25.31 -2.75 -39.87
CA ASP A 382 25.78 -1.53 -40.54
C ASP A 382 25.11 -1.45 -41.92
N SER A 383 24.17 -0.52 -42.06
CA SER A 383 23.76 -0.01 -43.37
C SER A 383 24.22 1.44 -43.47
N ASP A 384 25.42 1.61 -44.03
CA ASP A 384 25.80 2.80 -44.81
C ASP A 384 24.91 2.93 -46.05
#